data_AF-A0A2E0L660-F1
#
_entry.id   AF-A0A2E0L660-F1
#
_cell.length_a   1.000
_cell.length_b   1.000
_cell.length_c   1.000
_cell.angle_alpha   90.00
_cell.angle_beta   90.00
_cell.angle_gamma   90.00
#
_symmetry.space_group_name_H-M   'P 1'
#
loop_
_entity.id
_entity.type
_entity.pdbx_description
1 polymer ?
#
loop_
_entity_poly.entity_id
_entity_poly.type
_entity_poly.pdbx_seq_one_letter_code
_entity_poly.pdbx_strand_id
1 'polypeptide(L)'
;MNTHDLMTFLLTHFLPRWTLANMIGWSLGLYLGGALLGALNGVGGVLVGGAAAGAVVGAAQWLVLRFEPGRIHPRWALLSAAGGGLATLPAYAASATLVAGPQIGYFAVGAVYGGIFSSLQWLALRRKDPELGWMWIVANVLAGGLCGCMTMTMSLPGLPLVCSPGPAFFGLLTGWVMPYVRQPNYDS
;
A
#
# COMPACT_ATOMS: atom_id res chain seq x y z
N MET A 1 -22.83 -10.35 -13.83
CA MET A 1 -21.59 -11.12 -14.03
C MET A 1 -21.66 -12.33 -13.11
N ASN A 2 -21.58 -13.56 -13.63
CA ASN A 2 -21.59 -14.74 -12.77
C ASN A 2 -20.21 -14.93 -12.08
N THR A 3 -20.10 -15.85 -11.12
CA THR A 3 -18.86 -16.09 -10.37
C THR A 3 -17.70 -16.54 -11.26
N HIS A 4 -18.00 -17.36 -12.27
CA HIS A 4 -17.02 -17.83 -13.25
C HIS A 4 -16.43 -16.66 -14.07
N ASP A 5 -17.29 -15.81 -14.63
CA ASP A 5 -16.89 -14.63 -15.40
C ASP A 5 -16.03 -13.67 -14.55
N LEU A 6 -16.40 -13.44 -13.29
CA LEU A 6 -15.62 -12.61 -12.36
C LEU A 6 -14.23 -13.21 -12.12
N MET A 7 -14.15 -14.51 -11.86
CA MET A 7 -12.87 -15.17 -11.63
C MET A 7 -12.00 -15.13 -12.90
N THR A 8 -12.56 -15.40 -14.07
CA THR A 8 -11.85 -15.27 -15.35
C THR A 8 -11.35 -13.84 -15.55
N PHE A 9 -12.20 -12.83 -15.30
CA PHE A 9 -11.83 -11.42 -15.41
C PHE A 9 -10.66 -11.06 -14.49
N LEU A 10 -10.76 -11.43 -13.20
CA LEU A 10 -9.67 -11.21 -12.25
C LEU A 10 -8.41 -11.93 -12.72
N LEU A 11 -8.46 -13.22 -13.03
CA LEU A 11 -7.28 -14.00 -13.42
C LEU A 11 -6.58 -13.48 -14.68
N THR A 12 -7.31 -12.83 -15.59
CA THR A 12 -6.77 -12.31 -16.86
C THR A 12 -6.26 -10.88 -16.76
N HIS A 13 -6.80 -10.05 -15.85
CA HIS A 13 -6.48 -8.63 -15.78
C HIS A 13 -5.64 -8.31 -14.54
N PHE A 14 -4.46 -7.71 -14.74
CA PHE A 14 -3.55 -7.32 -13.66
C PHE A 14 -4.16 -6.24 -12.76
N LEU A 15 -4.66 -5.14 -13.34
CA LEU A 15 -5.13 -3.98 -12.58
C LEU A 15 -6.25 -4.31 -11.57
N PRO A 16 -7.31 -5.07 -11.91
CA PRO A 16 -8.33 -5.47 -10.95
C PRO A 16 -7.80 -6.38 -9.84
N ARG A 17 -6.93 -7.36 -10.15
CA ARG A 17 -6.30 -8.23 -9.13
C ARG A 17 -5.45 -7.43 -8.17
N TRP A 18 -4.62 -6.55 -8.72
CA TRP A 18 -3.74 -5.68 -7.94
C TRP A 18 -4.56 -4.75 -7.03
N THR A 19 -5.63 -4.17 -7.57
CA THR A 19 -6.52 -3.30 -6.81
C THR A 19 -7.18 -4.06 -5.66
N LEU A 20 -7.75 -5.23 -5.94
CA LEU A 20 -8.38 -6.08 -4.93
C LEU A 20 -7.39 -6.51 -3.84
N ALA A 21 -6.17 -6.90 -4.22
CA ALA A 21 -5.12 -7.26 -3.28
C ALA A 21 -4.74 -6.09 -2.35
N ASN A 22 -4.66 -4.87 -2.87
CA ASN A 22 -4.42 -3.68 -2.06
C ASN A 22 -5.61 -3.35 -1.16
N MET A 23 -6.85 -3.46 -1.65
CA MET A 23 -8.04 -3.23 -0.84
C MET A 23 -8.09 -4.17 0.37
N ILE A 24 -7.90 -5.47 0.14
CA ILE A 24 -7.89 -6.48 1.19
C ILE A 24 -6.68 -6.28 2.11
N GLY A 25 -5.49 -6.10 1.53
CA GLY A 25 -4.24 -5.94 2.26
C GLY A 25 -4.24 -4.74 3.20
N TRP A 26 -4.67 -3.57 2.73
CA TRP A 26 -4.76 -2.37 3.56
C TRP A 26 -5.85 -2.50 4.62
N SER A 27 -7.00 -3.06 4.28
CA SER A 27 -8.10 -3.22 5.24
C SER A 27 -7.73 -4.12 6.40
N LEU A 28 -7.18 -5.31 6.10
CA LEU A 28 -6.72 -6.25 7.11
C LEU A 28 -5.50 -5.72 7.86
N GLY A 29 -4.56 -5.09 7.13
CA GLY A 29 -3.33 -4.54 7.70
C GLY A 29 -3.60 -3.43 8.71
N LEU A 30 -4.48 -2.47 8.38
CA LEU A 30 -4.84 -1.37 9.27
C LEU A 30 -5.63 -1.86 10.49
N TYR A 31 -6.54 -2.83 10.31
CA TYR A 31 -7.25 -3.44 11.43
C TYR A 31 -6.28 -4.14 12.40
N LEU A 32 -5.40 -5.00 11.87
CA LEU A 32 -4.39 -5.69 12.68
C LEU A 32 -3.41 -4.71 13.33
N GLY A 33 -2.95 -3.71 12.58
CA GLY A 33 -2.04 -2.68 13.07
C GLY A 33 -2.64 -1.86 14.20
N GLY A 34 -3.92 -1.48 14.07
CA GLY A 34 -4.66 -0.77 15.12
C GLY A 34 -4.86 -1.63 16.38
N ALA A 35 -5.20 -2.91 16.21
CA ALA A 35 -5.34 -3.84 17.33
C ALA A 35 -4.01 -4.02 18.10
N LEU A 36 -2.88 -4.17 17.38
CA LEU A 36 -1.55 -4.29 17.98
C LEU A 36 -1.09 -3.01 18.66
N LEU A 37 -1.38 -1.86 18.06
CA LEU A 37 -1.13 -0.56 18.68
C LEU A 37 -1.88 -0.44 20.02
N GLY A 38 -3.17 -0.79 20.05
CA GLY A 38 -3.98 -0.75 21.28
C GLY A 38 -3.52 -1.75 22.34
N ALA A 39 -3.08 -2.94 21.93
CA ALA A 39 -2.63 -3.99 22.86
C ALA A 39 -1.27 -3.68 23.49
N LEU A 40 -0.32 -3.15 22.71
CA LEU A 40 1.07 -2.94 23.16
C LEU A 40 1.29 -1.54 23.73
N ASN A 41 0.52 -0.55 23.29
CA ASN A 41 0.65 0.87 23.61
C ASN A 41 2.06 1.46 23.32
N GLY A 42 2.16 2.79 23.41
CA GLY A 42 3.42 3.52 23.24
C GLY A 42 4.10 3.36 21.88
N VAL A 43 5.36 3.77 21.79
CA VAL A 43 6.16 3.75 20.55
C VAL A 43 6.34 2.33 20.01
N GLY A 44 6.50 1.34 20.91
CA GLY A 44 6.62 -0.07 20.52
C GLY A 44 5.38 -0.58 19.78
N GLY A 45 4.18 -0.30 20.30
CA GLY A 45 2.92 -0.65 19.65
C GLY A 45 2.73 0.03 18.29
N VAL A 46 3.16 1.30 18.16
CA VAL A 46 3.13 2.04 16.89
C VAL A 46 3.99 1.36 15.83
N LEU A 47 5.24 1.01 16.17
CA LEU A 47 6.17 0.37 15.24
C LEU A 47 5.71 -1.05 14.86
N VAL A 48 5.28 -1.85 15.84
CA VAL A 48 4.79 -3.21 15.61
C VAL A 48 3.50 -3.21 14.79
N GLY A 49 2.56 -2.32 15.11
CA GLY A 49 1.32 -2.17 14.36
C GLY A 49 1.56 -1.74 12.92
N GLY A 50 2.45 -0.76 12.71
CA GLY A 50 2.89 -0.33 11.39
C GLY A 50 3.57 -1.45 10.58
N ALA A 51 4.45 -2.22 11.21
CA ALA A 51 5.13 -3.33 10.57
C ALA A 51 4.18 -4.47 10.20
N ALA A 52 3.21 -4.78 11.07
CA ALA A 52 2.18 -5.75 10.78
C ALA A 52 1.29 -5.31 9.60
N ALA A 53 0.86 -4.04 9.58
CA ALA A 53 0.11 -3.49 8.46
C ALA A 53 0.89 -3.61 7.14
N GLY A 54 2.16 -3.19 7.15
CA GLY A 54 3.05 -3.29 5.99
C GLY A 54 3.28 -4.73 5.55
N ALA A 55 3.40 -5.69 6.48
CA ALA A 55 3.56 -7.11 6.17
C ALA A 55 2.32 -7.68 5.46
N VAL A 56 1.12 -7.37 5.96
CA VAL A 56 -0.15 -7.84 5.37
C VAL A 56 -0.35 -7.26 3.96
N VAL A 57 -0.15 -5.95 3.79
CA VAL A 57 -0.21 -5.30 2.47
C VAL A 57 0.82 -5.89 1.51
N GLY A 58 2.07 -6.01 1.95
CA GLY A 58 3.16 -6.57 1.17
C GLY A 58 2.91 -8.02 0.77
N ALA A 59 2.37 -8.85 1.67
CA ALA A 59 2.00 -10.23 1.38
C ALA A 59 0.89 -10.29 0.32
N ALA A 60 -0.17 -9.49 0.45
CA ALA A 60 -1.25 -9.42 -0.53
C ALA A 60 -0.74 -9.01 -1.92
N GLN A 61 0.12 -7.98 -1.99
CA GLN A 61 0.76 -7.54 -3.23
C GLN A 61 1.66 -8.64 -3.83
N TRP A 62 2.46 -9.30 -3.00
CA TRP A 62 3.35 -10.38 -3.43
C TRP A 62 2.57 -11.57 -4.02
N LEU A 63 1.40 -11.91 -3.46
CA LEU A 63 0.53 -12.96 -4.00
C LEU A 63 0.08 -12.69 -5.44
N VAL A 64 -0.07 -11.42 -5.83
CA VAL A 64 -0.32 -11.04 -7.22
C VAL A 64 0.98 -11.13 -8.03
N LEU A 65 2.06 -10.52 -7.54
CA LEU A 65 3.33 -10.39 -8.28
C LEU A 65 4.10 -11.69 -8.49
N ARG A 66 3.82 -12.75 -7.72
CA ARG A 66 4.49 -14.06 -7.88
C ARG A 66 4.07 -14.80 -9.15
N PHE A 67 2.90 -14.48 -9.71
CA PHE A 67 2.37 -15.09 -10.94
C PHE A 67 2.70 -14.31 -12.20
N GLU A 68 3.42 -13.22 -12.04
CA GLU A 68 3.63 -12.21 -13.04
C GLU A 68 5.06 -12.31 -13.64
N PRO A 69 5.24 -12.09 -14.96
CA PRO A 69 6.56 -12.03 -15.60
C PRO A 69 7.59 -11.19 -14.82
N GLY A 70 8.75 -11.76 -14.47
CA GLY A 70 9.73 -11.08 -13.62
C GLY A 70 9.44 -11.21 -12.12
N ARG A 71 8.96 -12.38 -11.71
CA ARG A 71 8.69 -12.83 -10.32
C ARG A 71 9.43 -12.03 -9.25
N ILE A 72 8.67 -11.40 -8.36
CA ILE A 72 9.22 -10.67 -7.22
C ILE A 72 9.42 -11.63 -6.04
N HIS A 73 10.60 -11.54 -5.41
CA HIS A 73 10.99 -12.38 -4.28
C HIS A 73 10.08 -12.13 -3.06
N PRO A 74 9.81 -13.14 -2.20
CA PRO A 74 9.15 -12.96 -0.91
C PRO A 74 9.73 -11.87 0.01
N ARG A 75 10.94 -11.37 -0.30
CA ARG A 75 11.57 -10.23 0.40
C ARG A 75 10.74 -8.95 0.25
N TRP A 76 9.86 -8.87 -0.74
CA TRP A 76 8.88 -7.81 -0.90
C TRP A 76 8.04 -7.61 0.37
N ALA A 77 7.49 -8.69 0.94
CA ALA A 77 6.68 -8.60 2.15
C ALA A 77 7.50 -8.13 3.36
N LEU A 78 8.75 -8.58 3.48
CA LEU A 78 9.66 -8.15 4.56
C LEU A 78 10.02 -6.67 4.44
N LEU A 79 10.32 -6.19 3.23
CA LEU A 79 10.60 -4.78 2.97
C LEU A 79 9.36 -3.90 3.18
N SER A 80 8.18 -4.43 2.85
CA SER A 80 6.90 -3.77 3.12
C SER A 80 6.63 -3.67 4.62
N ALA A 81 6.95 -4.72 5.39
CA ALA A 81 6.86 -4.71 6.85
C ALA A 81 7.82 -3.69 7.47
N ALA A 82 9.10 -3.71 7.07
CA ALA A 82 10.07 -2.71 7.52
C ALA A 82 9.62 -1.30 7.14
N GLY A 83 9.09 -1.13 5.92
CA GLY A 83 8.58 0.12 5.39
C GLY A 83 7.43 0.64 6.22
N GLY A 84 6.45 -0.21 6.52
CA GLY A 84 5.30 0.15 7.33
C GLY A 84 5.68 0.52 8.77
N GLY A 85 6.59 -0.24 9.39
CA GLY A 85 7.09 0.08 10.73
C GLY A 85 7.78 1.44 10.77
N LEU A 86 8.76 1.66 9.89
CA LEU A 86 9.53 2.91 9.80
C LEU A 86 8.68 4.11 9.39
N ALA A 87 7.68 3.89 8.53
CA ALA A 87 6.77 4.93 8.05
C ALA A 87 5.86 5.48 9.16
N THR A 88 5.55 4.69 10.19
CA THR A 88 4.48 5.04 11.13
C THR A 88 4.86 6.22 12.02
N LEU A 89 6.11 6.35 12.47
CA LEU A 89 6.53 7.49 13.30
C LEU A 89 6.52 8.82 12.52
N PRO A 90 7.12 8.92 11.32
CA PRO A 90 7.01 10.12 10.49
C PRO A 90 5.57 10.42 10.08
N ALA A 91 4.75 9.40 9.79
CA ALA A 91 3.33 9.60 9.50
C ALA A 91 2.59 10.17 10.72
N TYR A 92 2.92 9.73 11.93
CA TYR A 92 2.37 10.31 13.16
C TYR A 92 2.81 11.77 13.34
N ALA A 93 4.07 12.11 13.09
CA ALA A 93 4.54 13.49 13.12
C ALA A 93 3.82 14.36 12.06
N ALA A 94 3.59 13.82 10.86
CA ALA A 94 2.85 14.48 9.80
C ALA A 94 1.40 14.79 10.20
N SER A 95 0.82 14.11 11.20
CA SER A 95 -0.50 14.44 11.73
C SER A 95 -0.59 15.86 12.32
N ALA A 96 0.54 16.49 12.66
CA ALA A 96 0.57 17.90 13.04
C ALA A 96 -0.02 18.82 11.94
N THR A 97 0.00 18.39 10.68
CA THR A 97 -0.62 19.14 9.56
C THR A 97 -2.15 19.14 9.60
N LEU A 98 -2.79 18.37 10.51
CA LEU A 98 -4.23 18.44 10.76
C LEU A 98 -4.67 19.83 11.23
N VAL A 99 -3.77 20.67 11.77
CA VAL A 99 -4.06 22.07 12.10
C VAL A 99 -4.45 22.92 10.88
N ALA A 100 -4.02 22.51 9.69
CA ALA A 100 -4.39 23.15 8.42
C ALA A 100 -5.72 22.62 7.87
N GLY A 101 -6.27 21.55 8.44
CA GLY A 101 -7.53 20.93 8.06
C GLY A 101 -7.43 19.40 7.97
N PRO A 102 -8.53 18.65 8.24
CA PRO A 102 -8.53 17.19 8.20
C PRO A 102 -8.05 16.61 6.87
N GLN A 103 -8.51 17.16 5.74
CA GLN A 103 -8.16 16.69 4.39
C GLN A 103 -6.65 16.78 4.14
N ILE A 104 -6.05 17.93 4.48
CA ILE A 104 -4.62 18.17 4.33
C ILE A 104 -3.84 17.21 5.25
N GLY A 105 -4.28 17.08 6.50
CA GLY A 105 -3.62 16.20 7.46
C GLY A 105 -3.63 14.74 7.04
N TYR A 106 -4.78 14.20 6.65
CA TYR A 106 -4.87 12.80 6.19
C TYR A 106 -4.13 12.56 4.89
N PHE A 107 -4.11 13.53 3.98
CA PHE A 107 -3.27 13.46 2.79
C PHE A 107 -1.80 13.41 3.15
N ALA A 108 -1.31 14.30 4.03
CA ALA A 108 0.09 14.33 4.43
C ALA A 108 0.53 13.04 5.13
N VAL A 109 -0.28 12.53 6.07
CA VAL A 109 -0.04 11.26 6.77
C VAL A 109 0.08 10.12 5.76
N GLY A 110 -0.90 10.00 4.84
CA GLY A 110 -0.90 8.96 3.82
C GLY A 110 0.26 9.07 2.83
N ALA A 111 0.61 10.29 2.43
CA ALA A 111 1.71 10.59 1.52
C ALA A 111 3.08 10.23 2.11
N VAL A 112 3.33 10.63 3.37
CA VAL A 112 4.55 10.27 4.10
C VAL A 112 4.65 8.77 4.27
N TYR A 113 3.54 8.11 4.67
CA TYR A 113 3.54 6.67 4.82
C TYR A 113 3.85 5.97 3.49
N GLY A 114 3.13 6.34 2.43
CA GLY A 114 3.31 5.79 1.09
C GLY A 114 4.74 5.98 0.55
N GLY A 115 5.35 7.14 0.77
CA GLY A 115 6.72 7.43 0.35
C GLY A 115 7.77 6.55 1.03
N ILE A 116 7.72 6.42 2.36
CA ILE A 116 8.68 5.59 3.10
C ILE A 116 8.45 4.10 2.81
N PHE A 117 7.19 3.67 2.82
CA PHE A 117 6.79 2.30 2.50
C PHE A 117 7.31 1.86 1.12
N SER A 118 7.06 2.68 0.10
CA SER A 118 7.47 2.38 -1.28
C SER A 118 8.98 2.50 -1.52
N SER A 119 9.68 3.39 -0.79
CA SER A 119 11.13 3.51 -0.88
C SER A 119 11.86 2.22 -0.47
N LEU A 120 11.35 1.52 0.56
CA LEU A 120 11.91 0.21 0.92
C LEU A 120 11.51 -0.90 -0.06
N GLN A 121 10.29 -0.89 -0.57
CA GLN A 121 9.88 -1.81 -1.63
C GLN A 121 10.71 -1.64 -2.91
N TRP A 122 11.11 -0.41 -3.22
CA TRP A 122 12.01 -0.14 -4.34
C TRP A 122 13.36 -0.86 -4.20
N LEU A 123 13.85 -1.17 -3.00
CA LEU A 123 15.05 -1.99 -2.81
C LEU A 123 14.92 -3.41 -3.39
N ALA A 124 13.69 -3.92 -3.54
CA ALA A 124 13.42 -5.16 -4.27
C ALA A 124 13.33 -4.96 -5.79
N LEU A 125 12.92 -3.76 -6.24
CA LEU A 125 12.75 -3.43 -7.67
C LEU A 125 14.06 -2.98 -8.35
N ARG A 126 14.94 -2.28 -7.62
CA ARG A 126 16.18 -1.65 -8.13
C ARG A 126 17.14 -2.59 -8.87
N ARG A 127 16.97 -3.90 -8.74
CA ARG A 127 17.78 -4.90 -9.46
C ARG A 127 17.42 -5.01 -10.94
N LYS A 128 16.25 -4.53 -11.34
CA LYS A 128 15.77 -4.59 -12.72
C LYS A 128 15.96 -3.28 -13.45
N ASP A 129 15.48 -2.20 -12.83
CA ASP A 129 15.53 -0.88 -13.40
C ASP A 129 15.58 0.17 -12.26
N PRO A 130 16.74 0.80 -12.00
CA PRO A 130 16.86 1.84 -11.00
C PRO A 130 16.15 3.14 -11.42
N GLU A 131 16.03 3.41 -12.72
CA GLU A 131 15.46 4.65 -13.24
C GLU A 131 13.95 4.71 -13.06
N LEU A 132 13.24 3.58 -13.09
CA LEU A 132 11.80 3.54 -12.85
C LEU A 132 11.40 3.54 -11.36
N GLY A 133 12.39 3.54 -10.46
CA GLY A 133 12.17 3.55 -9.02
C GLY A 133 11.41 4.76 -8.50
N TRP A 134 11.74 5.95 -9.02
CA TRP A 134 11.08 7.19 -8.58
C TRP A 134 9.60 7.20 -9.00
N MET A 135 9.24 6.60 -10.13
CA MET A 135 7.84 6.49 -10.55
C MET A 135 7.03 5.69 -9.54
N TRP A 136 7.59 4.57 -9.04
CA TRP A 136 6.96 3.78 -7.98
C TRP A 136 6.74 4.61 -6.71
N ILE A 137 7.75 5.35 -6.28
CA ILE A 137 7.70 6.16 -5.06
C ILE A 137 6.66 7.28 -5.20
N VAL A 138 6.72 8.05 -6.29
CA VAL A 138 5.77 9.15 -6.57
C VAL A 138 4.34 8.63 -6.64
N ALA A 139 4.12 7.50 -7.32
CA ALA A 139 2.80 6.87 -7.39
C ALA A 139 2.27 6.50 -6.00
N ASN A 140 3.12 5.94 -5.12
CA ASN A 140 2.73 5.57 -3.76
C ASN A 140 2.52 6.77 -2.84
N VAL A 141 3.27 7.86 -3.02
CA VAL A 141 3.04 9.12 -2.29
C VAL A 141 1.65 9.68 -2.63
N LEU A 142 1.33 9.80 -3.92
CA LEU A 142 0.03 10.30 -4.36
C LEU A 142 -1.11 9.35 -3.97
N ALA A 143 -0.94 8.05 -4.22
CA ALA A 143 -1.89 7.02 -3.88
C ALA A 143 -2.14 6.95 -2.36
N GLY A 144 -1.07 7.02 -1.56
CA GLY A 144 -1.14 7.02 -0.11
C GLY A 144 -1.88 8.25 0.42
N GLY A 145 -1.55 9.44 -0.09
CA GLY A 145 -2.23 10.68 0.32
C GLY A 145 -3.73 10.68 -0.03
N LEU A 146 -4.08 10.32 -1.27
CA LEU A 146 -5.47 10.20 -1.69
C LEU A 146 -6.22 9.13 -0.90
N CYS A 147 -5.58 7.98 -0.66
CA CYS A 147 -6.12 6.90 0.15
C CYS A 147 -6.42 7.36 1.57
N GLY A 148 -5.48 8.01 2.25
CA GLY A 148 -5.65 8.54 3.59
C GLY A 148 -6.81 9.53 3.67
N CYS A 149 -6.83 10.51 2.75
CA CYS A 149 -7.90 11.51 2.69
C CYS A 149 -9.27 10.87 2.46
N MET A 150 -9.42 10.02 1.45
CA MET A 150 -10.70 9.39 1.11
C MET A 150 -11.18 8.42 2.19
N THR A 151 -10.27 7.62 2.76
CA THR A 151 -10.60 6.69 3.83
C THR A 151 -11.14 7.43 5.05
N MET A 152 -10.50 8.52 5.45
CA MET A 152 -10.89 9.21 6.68
C MET A 152 -12.10 10.14 6.51
N THR A 153 -12.35 10.63 5.29
CA THR A 153 -13.46 11.59 5.02
C THR A 153 -14.71 10.94 4.43
N MET A 154 -14.59 9.79 3.76
CA MET A 154 -15.69 9.15 3.05
C MET A 154 -16.08 7.78 3.61
N SER A 155 -15.42 7.31 4.69
CA SER A 155 -15.85 6.09 5.35
C SER A 155 -17.19 6.31 6.04
N LEU A 156 -18.18 5.49 5.68
CA LEU A 156 -19.48 5.50 6.32
C LEU A 156 -19.38 4.82 7.71
N PRO A 157 -19.93 5.43 8.77
CA PRO A 157 -19.96 4.82 10.09
C PRO A 157 -20.55 3.41 10.05
N GLY A 158 -19.86 2.45 10.67
CA GLY A 158 -20.32 1.05 10.77
C GLY A 158 -20.00 0.17 9.55
N LEU A 159 -19.50 0.72 8.44
CA LEU A 159 -19.03 -0.10 7.32
C LEU A 159 -17.56 -0.53 7.52
N PRO A 160 -17.18 -1.75 7.07
CA PRO A 160 -15.79 -2.17 7.09
C PRO A 160 -14.90 -1.30 6.21
N LEU A 161 -13.62 -1.17 6.56
CA LEU A 161 -12.65 -0.34 5.83
C LEU A 161 -12.49 -0.72 4.36
N VAL A 162 -12.78 -1.98 4.00
CA VAL A 162 -12.74 -2.48 2.61
C VAL A 162 -13.80 -1.81 1.73
N CYS A 163 -14.84 -1.25 2.33
CA CYS A 163 -15.88 -0.48 1.62
C CYS A 163 -15.50 0.99 1.43
N SER A 164 -14.39 1.45 2.02
CA SER A 164 -13.90 2.81 1.78
C SER A 164 -13.28 2.94 0.38
N PRO A 165 -13.44 4.08 -0.30
CA PRO A 165 -12.88 4.27 -1.63
C PRO A 165 -11.36 4.37 -1.64
N GLY A 166 -10.73 4.74 -0.52
CA GLY A 166 -9.29 5.02 -0.43
C GLY A 166 -8.40 3.85 -0.91
N PRO A 167 -8.53 2.63 -0.35
CA PRO A 167 -7.73 1.48 -0.77
C PRO A 167 -7.95 1.09 -2.23
N ALA A 168 -9.15 1.33 -2.79
CA ALA A 168 -9.41 1.11 -4.21
C ALA A 168 -8.63 2.09 -5.08
N PHE A 169 -8.66 3.39 -4.76
CA PHE A 169 -7.84 4.40 -5.45
C PHE A 169 -6.35 4.12 -5.31
N PHE A 170 -5.89 3.68 -4.14
CA PHE A 170 -4.51 3.27 -3.93
C PHE A 170 -4.11 2.16 -4.90
N GLY A 171 -4.94 1.11 -4.96
CA GLY A 171 -4.75 -0.02 -5.86
C GLY A 171 -4.72 0.39 -7.33
N LEU A 172 -5.66 1.23 -7.77
CA LEU A 172 -5.73 1.69 -9.16
C LEU A 172 -4.48 2.47 -9.58
N LEU A 173 -4.06 3.46 -8.79
CA LEU A 173 -2.90 4.30 -9.12
C LEU A 173 -1.59 3.50 -9.13
N THR A 174 -1.36 2.70 -8.08
CA THR A 174 -0.13 1.87 -8.02
C THR A 174 -0.15 0.75 -9.04
N GLY A 175 -1.32 0.19 -9.35
CA GLY A 175 -1.49 -0.86 -10.35
C GLY A 175 -1.31 -0.36 -11.78
N TRP A 176 -1.57 0.92 -12.04
CA TRP A 176 -1.29 1.53 -13.34
C TRP A 176 0.21 1.72 -13.58
N VAL A 177 0.98 2.02 -12.52
CA VAL A 177 2.43 2.23 -12.61
C VAL A 177 3.23 0.93 -12.58
N MET A 178 2.75 -0.09 -11.86
CA MET A 178 3.47 -1.35 -11.66
C MET A 178 3.91 -2.06 -12.96
N PRO A 179 3.13 -2.13 -14.05
CA PRO A 179 3.57 -2.75 -15.30
C PRO A 179 4.84 -2.12 -15.85
N TYR A 180 4.97 -0.79 -15.79
CA TYR A 180 6.16 -0.08 -16.27
C TYR A 180 7.39 -0.43 -15.43
N VAL A 181 7.26 -0.37 -14.10
CA VAL A 181 8.38 -0.61 -13.17
C VAL A 181 8.83 -2.09 -13.16
N ARG A 182 8.04 -3.01 -13.75
CA ARG A 182 8.33 -4.44 -13.73
C ARG A 182 8.95 -4.97 -15.03
N GLN A 183 8.90 -4.21 -16.13
CA GLN A 183 9.41 -4.67 -17.42
C GLN A 183 10.89 -5.06 -17.29
N PRO A 184 11.28 -6.27 -17.71
CA PRO A 184 12.69 -6.59 -17.86
C PRO A 184 13.23 -5.73 -19.01
N ASN A 185 14.40 -5.11 -18.82
CA ASN A 185 15.15 -4.52 -19.93
C ASN A 185 15.39 -5.62 -20.97
N TYR A 186 14.74 -5.51 -22.13
CA TYR A 186 14.92 -6.44 -23.25
C TYR A 186 16.16 -6.09 -24.10
N ASP A 187 16.93 -5.07 -23.70
CA ASP A 187 17.97 -4.45 -24.52
C ASP A 187 19.41 -4.72 -24.05
N SER A 188 19.68 -5.86 -23.38
CA SER A 188 21.06 -6.24 -23.00
C SER A 188 21.38 -7.70 -23.30
#